data_AF-A0A959RLX2-F1
#
_entry.id   AF-A0A959RLX2-F1
#
_cell.length_a   1.000
_cell.length_b   1.000
_cell.length_c   1.000
_cell.angle_alpha   90.00
_cell.angle_beta   90.00
_cell.angle_gamma   90.00
#
_symmetry.space_group_name_H-M   'P 1'
#
loop_
_entity.id
_entity.type
_entity.pdbx_description
1 polymer ?
#
loop_
_entity_poly.entity_id
_entity_poly.type
_entity_poly.pdbx_seq_one_letter_code
_entity_poly.pdbx_strand_id
1 'polypeptide(L)'
;MHDLINKRLSILNMFYRIRHIIVKVLLVSLIGIILSCTTQSADELKEAFKNPPDNSKPGVYWYFMDGNLSRDEMTKDLESMKEAGIGQLIFLEVGIGVPRGPINFMSEEWQQLFVHAVREAERLGIKILLGSGPGWCGSGGPWVKPEESMQHLVFSETEISGERNIDTVLQIPEQRSTPWHTMKNDYYKDVAVYAIPNYLKPVIHDINEKALYERYPYSSYPNVKTHIPDFFNFNKSEKDKI
;
A
#
# COMPACT_ATOMS: atom_id res chain seq x y z
N MET A 1 17.66 66.25 -11.72
CA MET A 1 17.86 65.30 -12.84
C MET A 1 19.11 64.45 -12.66
N HIS A 2 20.27 65.05 -12.33
CA HIS A 2 21.53 64.33 -12.07
C HIS A 2 21.45 63.25 -10.98
N ASP A 3 20.71 63.54 -9.90
CA ASP A 3 20.64 62.65 -8.72
C ASP A 3 19.81 61.37 -8.95
N LEU A 4 18.79 61.47 -9.81
CA LEU A 4 17.96 60.33 -10.26
C LEU A 4 18.74 59.40 -11.20
N ILE A 5 19.65 59.95 -12.02
CA ILE A 5 20.50 59.17 -12.92
C ILE A 5 21.55 58.39 -12.11
N ASN A 6 22.17 59.02 -11.11
CA ASN A 6 23.13 58.36 -10.22
C ASN A 6 22.47 57.24 -9.39
N LYS A 7 21.25 57.43 -8.89
CA LYS A 7 20.48 56.37 -8.23
C LYS A 7 20.16 55.21 -9.17
N ARG A 8 19.75 55.48 -10.42
CA ARG A 8 19.50 54.42 -11.41
C ARG A 8 20.76 53.63 -11.76
N LEU A 9 21.90 54.29 -11.95
CA LEU A 9 23.19 53.65 -12.21
C LEU A 9 23.67 52.80 -11.03
N SER A 10 23.49 53.30 -9.79
CA SER A 10 23.77 52.57 -8.56
C SER A 10 22.95 51.27 -8.46
N ILE A 11 21.65 51.35 -8.72
CA ILE A 11 20.74 50.20 -8.70
C ILE A 11 21.12 49.18 -9.79
N LEU A 12 21.45 49.65 -11.01
CA LEU A 12 21.87 48.78 -12.11
C LEU A 12 23.17 48.03 -11.79
N ASN A 13 24.16 48.72 -11.21
CA ASN A 13 25.42 48.12 -10.76
C ASN A 13 25.22 47.15 -9.59
N MET A 14 24.27 47.42 -8.70
CA MET A 14 23.87 46.51 -7.63
C MET A 14 23.28 45.21 -8.20
N PHE A 15 22.36 45.29 -9.16
CA PHE A 15 21.83 44.10 -9.84
C PHE A 15 22.90 43.34 -10.61
N TYR A 16 23.85 44.02 -11.25
CA TYR A 16 24.96 43.38 -11.96
C TYR A 16 25.91 42.64 -11.00
N ARG A 17 26.19 43.22 -9.83
CA ARG A 17 26.96 42.58 -8.75
C ARG A 17 26.23 41.37 -8.15
N ILE A 18 24.93 41.50 -7.88
CA ILE A 18 24.09 40.40 -7.36
C ILE A 18 24.05 39.24 -8.36
N ARG A 19 23.87 39.52 -9.66
CA ARG A 19 23.90 38.50 -10.73
C ARG A 19 25.26 37.77 -10.77
N HIS A 20 26.37 38.50 -10.68
CA HIS A 20 27.70 37.88 -10.67
C HIS A 20 27.96 37.04 -9.41
N ILE A 21 27.46 37.45 -8.25
CA ILE A 21 27.55 36.68 -7.01
C ILE A 21 26.72 35.40 -7.14
N ILE A 22 25.48 35.47 -7.61
CA ILE A 22 24.61 34.31 -7.83
C ILE A 22 25.24 33.32 -8.82
N VAL A 23 25.78 33.81 -9.95
CA VAL A 23 26.46 32.96 -10.94
C VAL A 23 27.70 32.29 -10.35
N LYS A 24 28.51 33.00 -9.54
CA LYS A 24 29.67 32.41 -8.86
C LYS A 24 29.25 31.36 -7.83
N VAL A 25 28.21 31.61 -7.05
CA VAL A 25 27.67 30.64 -6.08
C VAL A 25 27.16 29.39 -6.82
N LEU A 26 26.40 29.55 -7.90
CA LEU A 26 25.92 28.44 -8.71
C LEU A 26 27.06 27.63 -9.34
N LEU A 27 28.12 28.29 -9.83
CA LEU A 27 29.32 27.62 -10.35
C LEU A 27 30.09 26.85 -9.29
N VAL A 28 30.26 27.42 -8.08
CA VAL A 28 30.92 26.74 -6.96
C VAL A 28 30.09 25.54 -6.47
N SER A 29 28.76 25.69 -6.39
CA SER A 29 27.87 24.58 -6.07
C SER A 29 27.89 23.49 -7.14
N LEU A 30 27.93 23.84 -8.42
CA LEU A 30 28.03 22.88 -9.52
C LEU A 30 29.37 22.13 -9.50
N ILE A 31 30.49 22.82 -9.22
CA ILE A 31 31.80 22.20 -9.04
C ILE A 31 31.80 21.26 -7.83
N GLY A 32 31.16 21.65 -6.73
CA GLY A 32 31.00 20.81 -5.54
C GLY A 32 30.18 19.55 -5.80
N ILE A 33 29.13 19.63 -6.63
CA ILE A 33 28.31 18.50 -7.05
C ILE A 33 29.10 17.57 -7.98
N ILE A 34 29.89 18.12 -8.91
CA ILE A 34 30.74 17.32 -9.82
C ILE A 34 31.85 16.59 -9.05
N LEU A 35 32.45 17.24 -8.04
CA LEU A 35 33.47 16.64 -7.17
C LEU A 35 32.91 15.59 -6.19
N SER A 36 31.62 15.69 -5.87
CA SER A 36 30.90 14.71 -5.03
C SER A 36 30.38 13.51 -5.82
N CYS A 37 30.51 13.54 -7.15
CA CYS A 37 30.29 12.38 -7.99
C CYS A 37 31.51 11.47 -7.89
N THR A 38 31.58 10.69 -6.81
CA THR A 38 32.52 9.57 -6.69
C THR A 38 32.22 8.60 -7.81
N THR A 39 33.01 8.64 -8.88
CA THR A 39 33.07 7.56 -9.86
C THR A 39 33.62 6.34 -9.14
N GLN A 40 32.75 5.43 -8.72
CA GLN A 40 33.16 4.15 -8.16
C GLN A 40 34.07 3.48 -9.18
N SER A 41 35.30 3.20 -8.78
CA SER A 41 36.29 2.72 -9.75
C SER A 41 35.87 1.33 -10.25
N ALA A 42 36.24 0.99 -11.49
CA ALA A 42 35.99 -0.35 -12.03
C ALA A 42 36.63 -1.44 -11.14
N ASP A 43 37.75 -1.12 -10.48
CA ASP A 43 38.42 -2.01 -9.54
C ASP A 43 37.62 -2.19 -8.24
N GLU A 44 37.01 -1.13 -7.70
CA GLU A 44 36.10 -1.23 -6.54
C GLU A 44 34.87 -2.09 -6.84
N LEU A 45 34.26 -1.91 -8.03
CA LEU A 45 33.14 -2.74 -8.46
C LEU A 45 33.54 -4.20 -8.64
N LYS A 46 34.72 -4.45 -9.23
CA LYS A 46 35.25 -5.80 -9.42
C LYS A 46 35.52 -6.47 -8.08
N GLU A 47 36.08 -5.76 -7.11
CA GLU A 47 36.32 -6.31 -5.77
C GLU A 47 35.02 -6.53 -4.98
N ALA A 48 34.06 -5.60 -5.05
CA ALA A 48 32.73 -5.80 -4.46
C ALA A 48 31.95 -6.94 -5.13
N PHE A 49 32.15 -7.19 -6.42
CA PHE A 49 31.53 -8.34 -7.10
C PHE A 49 32.13 -9.67 -6.64
N LYS A 50 33.46 -9.73 -6.45
CA LYS A 50 34.13 -10.93 -5.92
C LYS A 50 33.82 -11.16 -4.43
N ASN A 51 33.71 -10.08 -3.67
CA ASN A 51 33.44 -10.08 -2.23
C ASN A 51 32.19 -9.22 -1.94
N PRO A 52 30.99 -9.73 -2.21
CA PRO A 52 29.76 -8.96 -2.01
C PRO A 52 29.62 -8.46 -0.57
N PRO A 53 29.29 -7.18 -0.36
CA PRO A 53 29.03 -6.65 0.96
C PRO A 53 27.77 -7.29 1.58
N ASP A 54 27.65 -7.26 2.91
CA ASP A 54 26.54 -7.88 3.64
C ASP A 54 25.15 -7.38 3.21
N ASN A 55 25.04 -6.13 2.75
CA ASN A 55 23.77 -5.57 2.26
C ASN A 55 23.32 -6.14 0.90
N SER A 56 24.17 -6.93 0.25
CA SER A 56 23.89 -7.61 -1.02
C SER A 56 23.42 -9.05 -0.82
N LYS A 57 23.40 -9.54 0.43
CA LYS A 57 22.95 -10.89 0.75
C LYS A 57 21.45 -11.04 0.48
N PRO A 58 21.01 -12.20 -0.04
CA PRO A 58 19.60 -12.44 -0.31
C PRO A 58 18.77 -12.55 0.97
N GLY A 59 17.46 -12.40 0.80
CA GLY A 59 16.47 -12.63 1.83
C GLY A 59 15.53 -13.79 1.51
N VAL A 60 14.91 -14.33 2.55
CA VAL A 60 13.91 -15.40 2.42
C VAL A 60 12.62 -15.11 3.19
N TYR A 61 11.52 -15.71 2.76
CA TYR A 61 10.35 -15.86 3.62
C TYR A 61 10.60 -17.01 4.59
N TRP A 62 10.35 -16.78 5.87
CA TRP A 62 10.41 -17.80 6.89
C TRP A 62 9.01 -18.00 7.46
N TYR A 63 8.30 -18.96 6.86
CA TYR A 63 6.92 -19.27 7.21
C TYR A 63 6.84 -20.26 8.36
N PHE A 64 6.12 -19.87 9.41
CA PHE A 64 5.65 -20.80 10.43
C PHE A 64 4.20 -21.17 10.15
N MET A 65 3.91 -22.45 10.25
CA MET A 65 2.63 -22.99 9.80
C MET A 65 1.72 -23.26 11.00
N ASP A 66 0.68 -22.45 11.16
CA ASP A 66 -0.43 -22.59 12.12
C ASP A 66 -0.05 -23.10 13.52
N GLY A 67 0.81 -22.39 14.25
CA GLY A 67 1.20 -22.80 15.61
C GLY A 67 2.19 -23.98 15.70
N ASN A 68 2.75 -24.46 14.59
CA ASN A 68 3.85 -25.42 14.58
C ASN A 68 5.19 -24.67 14.61
N LEU A 69 5.65 -24.35 15.82
CA LEU A 69 6.93 -23.70 16.07
C LEU A 69 7.76 -24.55 17.05
N SER A 70 9.07 -24.60 16.85
CA SER A 70 9.99 -25.31 17.74
C SER A 70 11.25 -24.49 17.95
N ARG A 71 11.64 -24.31 19.21
CA ARG A 71 12.84 -23.54 19.60
C ARG A 71 14.11 -24.08 18.94
N ASP A 72 14.28 -25.40 18.99
CA ASP A 72 15.50 -26.06 18.49
C ASP A 72 15.57 -26.03 16.97
N GLU A 73 14.43 -26.16 16.30
CA GLU A 73 14.35 -26.08 14.84
C GLU A 73 14.58 -24.65 14.36
N MET A 74 14.08 -23.65 15.08
CA MET A 74 14.36 -22.24 14.78
C MET A 74 15.86 -21.92 14.81
N THR A 75 16.60 -22.44 15.80
CA THR A 75 18.07 -22.30 15.83
C THR A 75 18.72 -22.96 14.61
N LYS A 76 18.33 -24.21 14.29
CA LYS A 76 18.90 -24.95 13.16
C LYS A 76 18.62 -24.27 11.81
N ASP A 77 17.42 -23.74 11.64
CA ASP A 77 17.03 -22.96 10.45
C ASP A 77 17.95 -21.75 10.28
N LEU A 78 18.13 -20.95 11.34
CA LEU A 78 18.96 -19.75 11.28
C LEU A 78 20.45 -20.07 11.07
N GLU A 79 20.96 -21.14 11.67
CA GLU A 79 22.33 -21.61 11.43
C GLU A 79 22.52 -22.07 9.99
N SER A 80 21.56 -22.81 9.43
CA SER A 80 21.57 -23.21 8.02
C SER A 80 21.50 -22.01 7.08
N MET A 81 20.66 -21.02 7.40
CA MET A 81 20.58 -19.76 6.64
C MET A 81 21.90 -19.01 6.65
N LYS A 82 22.59 -18.96 7.80
CA LYS A 82 23.90 -18.33 7.93
C LYS A 82 24.94 -19.02 7.06
N GLU A 83 24.98 -20.36 7.08
CA GLU A 83 25.89 -21.17 6.26
C GLU A 83 25.63 -20.94 4.76
N ALA A 84 24.37 -20.84 4.36
CA ALA A 84 23.96 -20.56 2.98
C ALA A 84 24.19 -19.10 2.53
N GLY A 85 24.63 -18.20 3.42
CA GLY A 85 24.89 -16.80 3.10
C GLY A 85 23.65 -15.90 3.07
N ILE A 86 22.53 -16.31 3.66
CA ILE A 86 21.31 -15.50 3.79
C ILE A 86 21.55 -14.40 4.84
N GLY A 87 21.18 -13.16 4.50
CA GLY A 87 21.41 -11.99 5.35
C GLY A 87 20.15 -11.44 6.01
N GLN A 88 18.97 -11.82 5.52
CA GLN A 88 17.70 -11.30 6.01
C GLN A 88 16.57 -12.33 5.84
N LEU A 89 15.55 -12.21 6.68
CA LEU A 89 14.33 -13.02 6.59
C LEU A 89 13.09 -12.19 6.87
N ILE A 90 11.95 -12.60 6.32
CA ILE A 90 10.64 -12.07 6.69
C ILE A 90 9.92 -13.15 7.51
N PHE A 91 9.72 -12.88 8.80
CA PHE A 91 9.00 -13.78 9.69
C PHE A 91 7.50 -13.62 9.45
N LEU A 92 6.83 -14.70 9.08
CA LEU A 92 5.39 -14.73 8.82
C LEU A 92 4.81 -16.02 9.37
N GLU A 93 3.65 -15.95 10.01
CA GLU A 93 2.91 -17.13 10.46
C GLU A 93 1.62 -17.25 9.66
N VAL A 94 1.36 -18.43 9.10
CA VAL A 94 0.27 -18.65 8.15
C VAL A 94 -0.53 -19.91 8.51
N GLY A 95 -1.85 -19.82 8.43
CA GLY A 95 -2.77 -20.90 8.75
C GLY A 95 -3.35 -21.59 7.51
N ILE A 96 -2.53 -22.20 6.66
CA ILE A 96 -3.01 -22.87 5.44
C ILE A 96 -2.47 -24.30 5.31
N GLY A 97 -3.38 -25.25 5.07
CA GLY A 97 -3.05 -26.54 4.47
C GLY A 97 -2.33 -27.55 5.38
N VAL A 98 -2.22 -27.27 6.68
CA VAL A 98 -1.62 -28.17 7.67
C VAL A 98 -2.48 -28.27 8.94
N PRO A 99 -2.35 -29.36 9.73
CA PRO A 99 -2.95 -29.42 11.06
C PRO A 99 -2.39 -28.34 11.98
N ARG A 100 -3.28 -27.74 12.76
CA ARG A 100 -2.93 -26.73 13.75
C ARG A 100 -2.02 -27.32 14.84
N GLY A 101 -0.91 -26.64 15.10
CA GLY A 101 0.01 -26.93 16.19
C GLY A 101 -0.50 -26.41 17.55
N PRO A 102 0.23 -26.71 18.64
CA PRO A 102 -0.22 -26.41 19.99
C PRO A 102 -0.08 -24.93 20.39
N ILE A 103 0.74 -24.16 19.67
CA ILE A 103 1.11 -22.80 20.06
C ILE A 103 0.13 -21.80 19.45
N ASN A 104 -0.54 -21.03 20.30
CA ASN A 104 -1.43 -19.97 19.86
C ASN A 104 -0.64 -18.70 19.52
N PHE A 105 -0.95 -18.07 18.40
CA PHE A 105 -0.38 -16.77 18.01
C PHE A 105 -0.48 -15.75 19.15
N MET A 106 0.62 -15.03 19.42
CA MET A 106 0.75 -14.03 20.49
C MET A 106 0.54 -14.53 21.93
N SER A 107 0.43 -15.84 22.16
CA SER A 107 0.53 -16.43 23.52
C SER A 107 1.91 -16.18 24.13
N GLU A 108 2.04 -16.38 25.44
CA GLU A 108 3.34 -16.23 26.12
C GLU A 108 4.42 -17.16 25.54
N GLU A 109 4.07 -18.42 25.28
CA GLU A 109 4.97 -19.39 24.63
C GLU A 109 5.42 -18.92 23.25
N TRP A 110 4.48 -18.42 22.44
CA TRP A 110 4.80 -17.84 21.13
C TRP A 110 5.77 -16.66 21.24
N GLN A 111 5.52 -15.74 22.18
CA GLN A 111 6.38 -14.57 22.39
C GLN A 111 7.80 -15.00 22.82
N GLN A 112 7.92 -16.03 23.65
CA GLN A 112 9.21 -16.58 24.06
C GLN A 112 9.97 -17.24 22.89
N LEU A 113 9.27 -17.87 21.94
CA LEU A 113 9.86 -18.42 20.72
C LEU A 113 10.27 -17.31 19.74
N PHE A 114 9.46 -16.27 19.59
CA PHE A 114 9.82 -15.12 18.78
C PHE A 114 11.05 -14.39 19.35
N VAL A 115 11.12 -14.17 20.67
CA VAL A 115 12.30 -13.61 21.35
C VAL A 115 13.54 -14.49 21.12
N HIS A 116 13.38 -15.82 21.13
CA HIS A 116 14.46 -16.75 20.81
C HIS A 116 14.98 -16.54 19.40
N ALA A 117 14.08 -16.51 18.42
CA ALA A 117 14.42 -16.30 17.01
C ALA A 117 15.14 -14.96 16.79
N VAL A 118 14.70 -13.89 17.45
CA VAL A 118 15.37 -12.58 17.40
C VAL A 118 16.79 -12.67 17.95
N ARG A 119 16.98 -13.27 19.12
CA ARG A 119 18.32 -13.41 19.74
C ARG A 119 19.26 -14.25 18.89
N GLU A 120 18.77 -15.33 18.30
CA GLU A 120 19.56 -16.18 17.41
C GLU A 120 19.92 -15.47 16.11
N ALA A 121 18.99 -14.72 15.52
CA ALA A 121 19.26 -13.92 14.35
C ALA A 121 20.29 -12.82 14.65
N GLU A 122 20.20 -12.13 15.79
CA GLU A 122 21.22 -11.18 16.25
C GLU A 122 22.60 -11.84 16.43
N ARG A 123 22.66 -13.00 17.09
CA ARG A 123 23.90 -13.79 17.25
C ARG A 123 24.56 -14.12 15.92
N LEU A 124 23.75 -14.44 14.90
CA LEU A 124 24.22 -14.85 13.58
C LEU A 124 24.40 -13.67 12.59
N GLY A 125 23.95 -12.47 12.95
CA GLY A 125 23.97 -11.29 12.08
C GLY A 125 22.97 -11.37 10.93
N ILE A 126 21.80 -11.98 11.16
CA ILE A 126 20.68 -12.07 10.22
C ILE A 126 19.63 -11.02 10.61
N LYS A 127 19.13 -10.25 9.64
CA LYS A 127 18.07 -9.25 9.88
C LYS A 127 16.70 -9.90 9.83
N ILE A 128 15.85 -9.65 10.82
CA ILE A 128 14.44 -10.04 10.81
C ILE A 128 13.59 -8.86 10.37
N LEU A 129 12.75 -9.08 9.35
CA LEU A 129 11.66 -8.21 8.94
C LEU A 129 10.33 -8.84 9.38
N LEU A 130 9.36 -8.00 9.73
CA LEU A 130 8.01 -8.42 10.13
C LEU A 130 6.98 -7.96 9.11
N GLY A 131 5.94 -8.77 8.92
CA GLY A 131 4.73 -8.34 8.23
C GLY A 131 4.04 -7.18 8.95
N SER A 132 3.18 -6.45 8.23
CA SER A 132 2.34 -5.37 8.80
C SER A 132 1.29 -5.88 9.79
N GLY A 133 1.03 -7.18 9.81
CA GLY A 133 0.07 -7.85 10.68
C GLY A 133 0.25 -9.36 10.65
N PRO A 134 -0.61 -10.11 11.37
CA PRO A 134 -0.62 -11.57 11.30
C PRO A 134 -0.94 -12.09 9.89
N GLY A 135 -0.43 -13.28 9.54
CA GLY A 135 -0.58 -13.84 8.19
C GLY A 135 0.55 -13.43 7.24
N TRP A 136 0.25 -13.42 5.93
CA TRP A 136 1.21 -13.07 4.87
C TRP A 136 0.86 -11.79 4.10
N CYS A 137 -0.35 -11.26 4.23
CA CYS A 137 -0.77 -10.05 3.52
C CYS A 137 -1.85 -9.26 4.26
N GLY A 138 -1.93 -7.96 3.95
CA GLY A 138 -2.94 -7.04 4.46
C GLY A 138 -2.56 -6.39 5.78
N SER A 139 -3.53 -5.71 6.38
CA SER A 139 -3.36 -4.94 7.61
C SER A 139 -4.60 -5.09 8.49
N GLY A 140 -4.82 -6.32 8.97
CA GLY A 140 -6.00 -6.69 9.74
C GLY A 140 -5.64 -7.38 11.06
N GLY A 141 -6.55 -7.32 12.02
CA GLY A 141 -6.44 -8.01 13.30
C GLY A 141 -7.73 -7.91 14.09
N PRO A 142 -7.90 -8.70 15.17
CA PRO A 142 -9.13 -8.71 15.97
C PRO A 142 -9.42 -7.37 16.68
N TRP A 143 -8.45 -6.45 16.71
CA TRP A 143 -8.59 -5.11 17.26
C TRP A 143 -9.21 -4.10 16.29
N VAL A 144 -9.32 -4.41 15.00
CA VAL A 144 -9.91 -3.52 13.99
C VAL A 144 -11.43 -3.62 14.07
N LYS A 145 -12.10 -2.50 14.36
CA LYS A 145 -13.57 -2.48 14.42
C LYS A 145 -14.19 -2.47 13.03
N PRO A 146 -15.46 -2.91 12.88
CA PRO A 146 -16.15 -2.89 11.59
C PRO A 146 -16.15 -1.51 10.90
N GLU A 147 -16.33 -0.44 11.66
CA GLU A 147 -16.28 0.96 11.19
C GLU A 147 -14.89 1.44 10.77
N GLU A 148 -13.83 0.75 11.19
CA GLU A 148 -12.42 1.06 10.89
C GLU A 148 -11.86 0.18 9.75
N SER A 149 -12.62 -0.82 9.30
CA SER A 149 -12.25 -1.72 8.21
C SER A 149 -12.43 -1.08 6.84
N MET A 150 -12.05 -1.80 5.77
CA MET A 150 -12.36 -1.41 4.40
C MET A 150 -13.89 -1.34 4.21
N GLN A 151 -14.37 -0.20 3.73
CA GLN A 151 -15.80 0.08 3.53
C GLN A 151 -16.19 -0.08 2.06
N HIS A 152 -17.44 -0.45 1.79
CA HIS A 152 -18.02 -0.42 0.45
C HIS A 152 -19.42 0.20 0.48
N LEU A 153 -19.89 0.71 -0.66
CA LEU A 153 -21.25 1.20 -0.80
C LEU A 153 -22.22 0.05 -1.08
N VAL A 154 -23.33 0.07 -0.36
CA VAL A 154 -24.52 -0.77 -0.58
C VAL A 154 -25.72 0.14 -0.75
N PHE A 155 -26.77 -0.35 -1.41
CA PHE A 155 -28.00 0.41 -1.63
C PHE A 155 -29.24 -0.48 -1.50
N SER A 156 -30.35 0.15 -1.20
CA SER A 156 -31.70 -0.41 -1.26
C SER A 156 -32.53 0.53 -2.12
N GLU A 157 -33.58 -0.01 -2.73
CA GLU A 157 -34.50 0.76 -3.53
C GLU A 157 -35.90 0.61 -2.96
N THR A 158 -36.68 1.69 -3.01
CA THR A 158 -38.08 1.68 -2.61
C THR A 158 -38.84 2.50 -3.64
N GLU A 159 -39.79 1.86 -4.33
CA GLU A 159 -40.66 2.56 -5.28
C GLU A 159 -41.76 3.32 -4.53
N ILE A 160 -41.97 4.57 -4.94
CA ILE A 160 -42.87 5.48 -4.25
C ILE A 160 -43.63 6.34 -5.27
N SER A 161 -44.95 6.47 -5.09
CA SER A 161 -45.77 7.40 -5.88
C SER A 161 -45.52 8.85 -5.46
N GLY A 162 -45.27 9.73 -6.44
CA GLY A 162 -44.92 11.14 -6.26
C GLY A 162 -46.09 12.06 -5.86
N GLU A 163 -45.81 13.38 -5.88
CA GLU A 163 -46.78 14.47 -5.62
C GLU A 163 -47.43 14.45 -4.22
N ARG A 164 -46.76 13.86 -3.23
CA ARG A 164 -47.24 13.80 -1.85
C ARG A 164 -46.10 13.87 -0.84
N ASN A 165 -46.39 14.32 0.37
CA ASN A 165 -45.48 14.18 1.51
C ASN A 165 -45.50 12.74 2.02
N ILE A 166 -44.33 12.22 2.37
CA ILE A 166 -44.13 10.80 2.68
C ILE A 166 -43.31 10.70 3.94
N ASP A 167 -43.88 10.00 4.91
CA ASP A 167 -43.23 9.60 6.16
C ASP A 167 -43.26 8.07 6.17
N THR A 168 -42.11 7.46 5.89
CA THR A 168 -41.98 6.00 5.77
C THR A 168 -40.58 5.56 6.16
N VAL A 169 -40.47 4.32 6.61
CA VAL A 169 -39.19 3.69 6.94
C VAL A 169 -38.63 3.06 5.67
N LEU A 170 -37.47 3.53 5.23
CA LEU A 170 -36.76 2.94 4.09
C LEU A 170 -36.09 1.64 4.50
N GLN A 171 -35.99 0.71 3.55
CA GLN A 171 -35.28 -0.54 3.76
C GLN A 171 -33.79 -0.29 3.98
N ILE A 172 -33.20 -0.93 4.99
CA ILE A 172 -31.74 -0.95 5.15
C ILE A 172 -31.16 -1.86 4.05
N PRO A 173 -30.17 -1.39 3.27
CA PRO A 173 -29.49 -2.20 2.26
C PRO A 173 -28.99 -3.55 2.80
N GLU A 174 -29.16 -4.60 2.01
CA GLU A 174 -28.50 -5.87 2.29
C GLU A 174 -26.99 -5.73 2.12
N GLN A 175 -26.25 -6.43 2.97
CA GLN A 175 -24.79 -6.46 2.89
C GLN A 175 -24.36 -7.26 1.67
N ARG A 176 -23.28 -6.83 1.00
CA ARG A 176 -22.71 -7.61 -0.09
C ARG A 176 -22.18 -8.94 0.43
N SER A 177 -22.67 -10.04 -0.14
CA SER A 177 -22.18 -11.39 0.12
C SER A 177 -21.54 -11.96 -1.13
N THR A 178 -20.26 -12.32 -1.06
CA THR A 178 -19.55 -13.03 -2.13
C THR A 178 -18.78 -14.20 -1.51
N PRO A 179 -18.31 -15.19 -2.30
CA PRO A 179 -17.49 -16.29 -1.77
C PRO A 179 -16.22 -15.83 -1.04
N TRP A 180 -15.75 -14.61 -1.31
CA TRP A 180 -14.52 -14.03 -0.74
C TRP A 180 -14.78 -12.96 0.32
N HIS A 181 -16.05 -12.58 0.51
CA HIS A 181 -16.44 -11.52 1.44
C HIS A 181 -17.50 -12.06 2.40
N THR A 182 -17.06 -12.39 3.60
CA THR A 182 -17.93 -12.68 4.73
C THR A 182 -17.74 -11.61 5.78
N MET A 183 -18.78 -10.80 6.01
CA MET A 183 -18.79 -9.86 7.12
C MET A 183 -18.89 -10.65 8.43
N LYS A 184 -17.91 -10.50 9.32
CA LYS A 184 -17.93 -11.17 10.62
C LYS A 184 -18.85 -10.46 11.62
N ASN A 185 -18.99 -9.15 11.48
CA ASN A 185 -19.83 -8.30 12.33
C ASN A 185 -20.62 -7.34 11.42
N ASP A 186 -21.90 -7.14 11.71
CA ASP A 186 -22.73 -6.22 10.95
C ASP A 186 -22.34 -4.77 11.24
N TYR A 187 -22.15 -3.98 10.18
CA TYR A 187 -21.94 -2.53 10.27
C TYR A 187 -22.64 -1.85 9.11
N TYR A 188 -23.37 -0.79 9.42
CA TYR A 188 -24.10 0.02 8.46
C TYR A 188 -24.09 1.48 8.90
N LYS A 189 -23.94 2.37 7.93
CA LYS A 189 -24.03 3.81 8.14
C LYS A 189 -24.62 4.46 6.89
N ASP A 190 -25.68 5.24 7.09
CA ASP A 190 -26.27 6.06 6.03
C ASP A 190 -25.23 7.02 5.43
N VAL A 191 -25.29 7.14 4.10
CA VAL A 191 -24.47 8.09 3.33
C VAL A 191 -25.36 9.16 2.71
N ALA A 192 -26.33 8.75 1.90
CA ALA A 192 -27.25 9.66 1.22
C ALA A 192 -28.53 8.90 0.79
N VAL A 193 -29.62 9.65 0.66
CA VAL A 193 -30.88 9.18 0.07
C VAL A 193 -31.14 10.00 -1.19
N TYR A 194 -31.37 9.33 -2.31
CA TYR A 194 -31.72 9.96 -3.58
C TYR A 194 -33.14 9.58 -3.99
N ALA A 195 -33.89 10.56 -4.48
CA ALA A 195 -35.17 10.33 -5.15
C ALA A 195 -34.95 10.53 -6.64
N ILE A 196 -35.15 9.47 -7.43
CA ILE A 196 -34.88 9.45 -8.86
C ILE A 196 -36.18 9.04 -9.58
N PRO A 197 -36.63 9.77 -10.62
CA PRO A 197 -37.76 9.33 -11.42
C PRO A 197 -37.49 7.95 -12.06
N ASN A 198 -38.42 7.01 -11.91
CA ASN A 198 -38.24 5.61 -12.33
C ASN A 198 -38.07 5.41 -13.85
N TYR A 199 -38.34 6.43 -14.66
CA TYR A 199 -38.12 6.39 -16.11
C TYR A 199 -36.65 6.61 -16.51
N LEU A 200 -35.78 7.02 -15.58
CA LEU A 200 -34.35 7.18 -15.85
C LEU A 200 -33.65 5.82 -15.89
N LYS A 201 -32.89 5.57 -16.97
CA LYS A 201 -32.14 4.32 -17.13
C LYS A 201 -30.67 4.52 -16.75
N PRO A 202 -30.04 3.59 -16.01
CA PRO A 202 -28.62 3.62 -15.74
C PRO A 202 -27.81 3.68 -17.03
N VAL A 203 -26.81 4.57 -17.08
CA VAL A 203 -26.00 4.83 -18.30
C VAL A 203 -24.62 4.17 -18.22
N ILE A 204 -24.16 3.78 -17.03
CA ILE A 204 -22.81 3.22 -16.84
C ILE A 204 -22.82 1.72 -17.12
N HIS A 205 -22.46 1.36 -18.36
CA HIS A 205 -22.20 -0.04 -18.73
C HIS A 205 -21.05 -0.62 -17.90
N ASP A 206 -21.17 -1.90 -17.54
CA ASP A 206 -20.19 -2.66 -16.76
C ASP A 206 -19.87 -2.06 -15.38
N ILE A 207 -20.85 -1.42 -14.73
CA ILE A 207 -20.63 -0.77 -13.43
C ILE A 207 -20.03 -1.70 -12.38
N ASN A 208 -20.42 -2.98 -12.36
CA ASN A 208 -19.90 -3.96 -11.39
C ASN A 208 -18.39 -4.20 -11.54
N GLU A 209 -17.88 -4.23 -12.78
CA GLU A 209 -16.44 -4.37 -13.06
C GLU A 209 -15.70 -3.06 -12.82
N LYS A 210 -16.28 -1.94 -13.26
CA LYS A 210 -15.68 -0.59 -13.14
C LYS A 210 -15.56 -0.12 -11.71
N ALA A 211 -16.57 -0.43 -10.88
CA ALA A 211 -16.59 -0.08 -9.46
C ALA A 211 -15.93 -1.17 -8.59
N LEU A 212 -15.33 -2.20 -9.21
CA LEU A 212 -14.70 -3.34 -8.53
C LEU A 212 -15.65 -3.99 -7.50
N TYR A 213 -16.93 -4.09 -7.85
CA TYR A 213 -17.94 -4.66 -6.98
C TYR A 213 -17.79 -6.17 -6.84
N GLU A 214 -17.53 -6.85 -7.96
CA GLU A 214 -17.22 -8.27 -8.00
C GLU A 214 -16.22 -8.52 -9.13
N ARG A 215 -14.98 -8.86 -8.76
CA ARG A 215 -13.93 -9.20 -9.73
C ARG A 215 -13.07 -10.30 -9.13
N TYR A 216 -12.82 -11.34 -9.91
CA TYR A 216 -11.94 -12.43 -9.49
C TYR A 216 -10.49 -11.92 -9.33
N PRO A 217 -9.72 -12.52 -8.41
CA PRO A 217 -8.42 -11.99 -7.99
C PRO A 217 -7.33 -12.03 -9.08
N TYR A 218 -7.53 -12.82 -10.13
CA TYR A 218 -6.53 -13.02 -11.19
C TYR A 218 -7.11 -12.69 -12.56
N SER A 219 -6.36 -11.95 -13.37
CA SER A 219 -6.69 -11.69 -14.77
C SER A 219 -6.68 -12.95 -15.64
N SER A 220 -6.07 -14.03 -15.16
CA SER A 220 -6.06 -15.35 -15.80
C SER A 220 -7.29 -16.20 -15.47
N TYR A 221 -8.15 -15.76 -14.54
CA TYR A 221 -9.35 -16.50 -14.17
C TYR A 221 -10.36 -16.46 -15.33
N PRO A 222 -11.07 -17.57 -15.63
CA PRO A 222 -12.04 -17.60 -16.71
C PRO A 222 -13.05 -16.45 -16.64
N ASN A 223 -13.31 -15.82 -17.78
CA ASN A 223 -14.28 -14.72 -17.96
C ASN A 223 -13.92 -13.38 -17.29
N VAL A 224 -12.72 -13.22 -16.71
CA VAL A 224 -12.25 -11.91 -16.23
C VAL A 224 -11.81 -11.07 -17.41
N LYS A 225 -12.39 -9.88 -17.56
CA LYS A 225 -11.97 -8.93 -18.58
C LYS A 225 -10.53 -8.47 -18.30
N THR A 226 -9.62 -8.72 -19.25
CA THR A 226 -8.20 -8.30 -19.16
C THR A 226 -8.03 -6.79 -19.24
N HIS A 227 -9.01 -6.10 -19.81
CA HIS A 227 -9.09 -4.65 -19.87
C HIS A 227 -10.55 -4.23 -19.70
N ILE A 228 -10.77 -3.06 -19.08
CA ILE A 228 -12.06 -2.41 -19.03
C ILE A 228 -11.95 -1.19 -19.95
N PRO A 229 -12.82 -1.04 -20.98
CA PRO A 229 -12.76 0.12 -21.86
C PRO A 229 -13.00 1.42 -21.08
N ASP A 230 -12.18 2.43 -21.36
CA ASP A 230 -12.26 3.76 -20.74
C ASP A 230 -13.49 4.56 -21.20
N PHE A 231 -13.85 5.55 -20.37
CA PHE A 231 -14.90 6.56 -20.44
C PHE A 231 -16.05 6.38 -21.44
N PHE A 232 -17.26 6.36 -20.88
CA PHE A 232 -18.45 6.72 -21.63
C PHE A 232 -18.43 8.24 -21.90
N ASN A 233 -18.48 8.66 -23.17
CA ASN A 233 -18.71 10.05 -23.50
C ASN A 233 -20.16 10.40 -23.18
N PHE A 234 -20.38 11.10 -22.07
CA PHE A 234 -21.66 11.76 -21.83
C PHE A 234 -21.83 12.86 -22.87
N ASN A 235 -22.54 12.57 -23.96
CA ASN A 235 -23.11 13.61 -24.80
C ASN A 235 -24.12 14.34 -23.93
N LYS A 236 -23.71 15.47 -23.35
CA LYS A 236 -24.57 16.34 -22.56
C LYS A 236 -25.78 16.68 -23.44
N SER A 237 -26.98 16.26 -23.03
CA SER A 237 -28.20 16.60 -23.76
C SER A 237 -28.30 18.13 -23.82
N GLU A 238 -28.65 18.69 -24.98
CA GLU A 238 -28.80 20.15 -25.12
C GLU A 238 -29.89 20.72 -24.19
N LYS A 239 -30.78 19.86 -23.67
CA LYS A 239 -31.83 20.23 -22.72
C LYS A 239 -31.32 20.45 -21.29
N ASP A 240 -30.09 20.06 -20.98
CA ASP A 240 -29.49 20.14 -19.63
C ASP A 240 -28.41 21.24 -19.51
N LYS A 241 -28.36 22.16 -20.49
CA LYS A 241 -27.66 23.44 -20.35
C LYS A 241 -28.62 24.43 -19.70
N ILE A 242 -28.50 24.60 -18.38
CA ILE A 242 -29.06 25.76 -17.66
C ILE A 242 -28.30 27.02 -18.13
#